data_AF-A0A843I963-F1
#
_entry.id   AF-A0A843I963-F1
#
_cell.length_a   1.000
_cell.length_b   1.000
_cell.length_c   1.000
_cell.angle_alpha   90.00
_cell.angle_beta   90.00
_cell.angle_gamma   90.00
#
_symmetry.space_group_name_H-M   'P 1'
#
loop_
_entity.id
_entity.type
_entity.pdbx_description
1 polymer ?
#
loop_
_entity_poly.entity_id
_entity_poly.type
_entity_poly.pdbx_seq_one_letter_code
_entity_poly.pdbx_strand_id
1 'polypeptide(L)'
;MFWREVKRFRAFKVDIPEEAGAELEGPPPLCEVVPCDLKISDEEALREFFNGRKVEKITDTIYAESYKLKRIRPSSIIDYEYCPRLFWLQAREGKKFVLARMIRKIIEGRLLHEWYERALAKMDDVIAEYRVEKGDLVGTVDLVLIRNGGLVPVEIKTGEMLEEAHIEQLQIYMEIMDVKQGYLVYRDRVLSVDANPAVMSKIEEMRQTLKSPTPPPAARDCMRCWYKDVCARAMAKQTATSLARTPILLFSRPL
;
A
#
# COMPACT_ATOMS: atom_id res chain seq x y z
N MET A 1 -14.81 -3.83 -7.34
CA MET A 1 -15.28 -4.89 -8.27
C MET A 1 -14.33 -4.91 -9.46
N PHE A 2 -13.07 -5.32 -9.26
CA PHE A 2 -12.00 -5.21 -10.27
C PHE A 2 -10.85 -6.21 -10.01
N TRP A 3 -11.16 -7.45 -9.63
CA TRP A 3 -10.14 -8.49 -9.44
C TRP A 3 -10.71 -9.85 -9.87
N ARG A 4 -10.83 -10.04 -11.18
CA ARG A 4 -10.99 -11.35 -11.81
C ARG A 4 -10.10 -11.33 -13.04
N GLU A 5 -9.31 -12.39 -13.20
CA GLU A 5 -8.42 -12.69 -14.34
C GLU A 5 -6.94 -12.32 -14.20
N VAL A 6 -6.28 -12.92 -13.20
CA VAL A 6 -4.91 -13.44 -13.41
C VAL A 6 -5.01 -14.96 -13.62
N LYS A 7 -5.54 -15.37 -14.77
CA LYS A 7 -5.59 -16.78 -15.22
C LYS A 7 -4.33 -17.11 -16.03
N ARG A 8 -3.14 -17.23 -15.41
CA ARG A 8 -1.99 -17.84 -16.13
C ARG A 8 -0.77 -18.26 -15.30
N PHE A 9 -0.94 -18.60 -14.03
CA PHE A 9 0.08 -19.35 -13.30
C PHE A 9 -0.48 -20.72 -12.93
N ARG A 10 0.26 -21.78 -13.30
CA ARG A 10 -0.09 -23.16 -12.93
C ARG A 10 -0.39 -23.18 -11.43
N ALA A 11 -1.53 -23.76 -11.06
CA ALA A 11 -1.80 -24.07 -9.67
C ALA A 11 -0.65 -24.94 -9.17
N PHE A 12 0.22 -24.37 -8.34
CA PHE A 12 1.16 -25.16 -7.56
C PHE A 12 0.31 -25.90 -6.54
N LYS A 13 0.41 -27.24 -6.52
CA LYS A 13 -0.04 -28.01 -5.36
C LYS A 13 0.89 -27.63 -4.22
N VAL A 14 0.46 -26.66 -3.42
CA VAL A 14 0.97 -26.52 -2.06
C VAL A 14 0.29 -27.66 -1.31
N ASP A 15 1.07 -28.65 -0.90
CA ASP A 15 0.65 -29.67 0.06
C ASP A 15 0.54 -28.98 1.42
N ILE A 16 -0.53 -28.20 1.61
CA ILE A 16 -0.98 -27.83 2.94
C ILE A 16 -1.48 -29.13 3.55
N PRO A 17 -1.01 -29.55 4.73
CA PRO A 17 -1.49 -30.76 5.38
C PRO A 17 -3.02 -30.80 5.32
N GLU A 18 -3.55 -31.85 4.71
CA GLU A 18 -4.98 -32.04 4.43
C GLU A 18 -5.75 -32.41 5.72
N GLU A 19 -5.31 -31.91 6.87
CA GLU A 19 -6.06 -31.97 8.12
C GLU A 19 -7.11 -30.85 8.10
N ALA A 20 -8.13 -31.07 7.28
CA ALA A 20 -9.38 -30.32 7.34
C ALA A 20 -9.93 -30.44 8.78
N GLY A 21 -9.67 -29.42 9.61
CA GLY A 21 -10.07 -29.36 11.01
C GLY A 21 -9.04 -28.82 12.00
N ALA A 22 -7.79 -28.57 11.59
CA ALA A 22 -6.80 -27.96 12.48
C ALA A 22 -6.94 -26.43 12.53
N GLU A 23 -7.29 -25.86 13.69
CA GLU A 23 -7.11 -24.42 13.95
C GLU A 23 -5.62 -24.06 13.87
N LEU A 24 -5.25 -23.05 13.07
CA LEU A 24 -3.89 -22.50 13.08
C LEU A 24 -3.60 -21.71 14.37
N GLU A 25 -2.70 -22.14 15.25
CA GLU A 25 -2.30 -21.32 16.42
C GLU A 25 -1.87 -19.88 16.02
N GLY A 26 -1.23 -19.75 14.85
CA GLY A 26 -0.96 -18.51 14.14
C GLY A 26 -0.65 -18.80 12.67
N PRO A 27 -0.58 -17.78 11.79
CA PRO A 27 -0.19 -18.02 10.40
C PRO A 27 1.29 -18.45 10.35
N PRO A 28 1.67 -19.39 9.47
CA PRO A 28 3.08 -19.71 9.23
C PRO A 28 3.82 -18.58 8.47
N PRO A 29 5.15 -18.57 8.44
CA PRO A 29 5.92 -17.73 7.52
C PRO A 29 5.53 -17.94 6.05
N LEU A 30 5.68 -16.90 5.23
CA LEU A 30 5.24 -16.93 3.83
C LEU A 30 5.92 -18.04 3.02
N CYS A 31 7.24 -18.20 3.18
CA CYS A 31 8.02 -19.16 2.38
C CYS A 31 7.87 -20.62 2.84
N GLU A 32 7.20 -20.87 3.96
CA GLU A 32 6.80 -22.22 4.36
C GLU A 32 5.53 -22.68 3.62
N VAL A 33 4.72 -21.72 3.15
CA VAL A 33 3.47 -22.01 2.43
C VAL A 33 3.64 -21.91 0.92
N VAL A 34 4.48 -20.99 0.43
CA VAL A 34 4.64 -20.77 -1.01
C VAL A 34 6.11 -20.74 -1.45
N PRO A 35 6.41 -21.15 -2.70
CA PRO A 35 7.78 -21.13 -3.21
C PRO A 35 8.28 -19.69 -3.40
N CYS A 36 9.10 -19.22 -2.46
CA CYS A 36 9.68 -17.87 -2.48
C CYS A 36 10.83 -17.67 -3.45
N ASP A 37 11.35 -18.74 -4.05
CA ASP A 37 12.40 -18.70 -5.07
C ASP A 37 11.87 -18.31 -6.46
N LEU A 38 10.70 -17.65 -6.51
CA LEU A 38 10.09 -17.09 -7.70
C LEU A 38 11.07 -16.23 -8.49
N LYS A 39 11.34 -16.65 -9.73
CA LYS A 39 12.13 -15.89 -10.70
C LYS A 39 11.22 -15.42 -11.81
N ILE A 40 11.04 -14.11 -11.90
CA ILE A 40 10.40 -13.47 -13.06
C ILE A 40 11.43 -12.57 -13.76
N SER A 41 11.40 -12.52 -15.08
CA SER A 41 12.23 -11.56 -15.82
C SER A 41 11.69 -10.13 -15.67
N ASP A 42 12.54 -9.13 -15.91
CA ASP A 42 12.11 -7.72 -15.90
C ASP A 42 11.04 -7.45 -17.00
N GLU A 43 11.12 -8.14 -18.14
CA GLU A 43 10.14 -8.04 -19.23
C GLU A 43 8.77 -8.60 -18.81
N GLU A 44 8.74 -9.79 -18.19
CA GLU A 44 7.51 -10.38 -17.66
C GLU A 44 6.91 -9.51 -16.56
N ALA A 45 7.73 -9.01 -15.64
CA ALA A 45 7.27 -8.11 -14.59
C ALA A 45 6.67 -6.83 -15.17
N LEU A 46 7.30 -6.25 -16.19
CA LEU A 46 6.77 -5.07 -16.86
C LEU A 46 5.42 -5.38 -17.51
N ARG A 47 5.31 -6.49 -18.26
CA ARG A 47 4.06 -6.92 -18.87
C ARG A 47 2.95 -7.10 -17.83
N GLU A 48 3.22 -7.76 -16.71
CA GLU A 48 2.27 -7.96 -15.61
C GLU A 48 1.94 -6.68 -14.83
N PHE A 49 2.83 -5.68 -14.87
CA PHE A 49 2.58 -4.37 -14.29
C PHE A 49 1.67 -3.50 -15.18
N PHE A 50 1.74 -3.66 -16.50
CA PHE A 50 0.81 -2.98 -17.42
C PHE A 50 -0.53 -3.70 -17.57
N ASN A 51 -0.58 -5.01 -17.31
CA ASN A 51 -1.77 -5.83 -17.50
C ASN A 51 -2.96 -5.33 -16.67
N GLY A 52 -4.04 -4.90 -17.35
CA GLY A 52 -5.27 -4.41 -16.73
C GLY A 52 -5.16 -3.06 -16.00
N ARG A 53 -3.99 -2.41 -16.00
CA ARG A 53 -3.72 -1.17 -15.27
C ARG A 53 -3.59 0.01 -16.22
N LYS A 54 -4.10 1.17 -15.78
CA LYS A 54 -3.87 2.45 -16.46
C LYS A 54 -2.56 3.03 -15.97
N VAL A 55 -1.47 2.59 -16.58
CA VAL A 55 -0.10 3.02 -16.28
C VAL A 55 0.44 3.87 -17.41
N GLU A 56 1.05 4.99 -17.07
CA GLU A 56 1.80 5.85 -17.99
C GLU A 56 3.29 5.89 -17.63
N LYS A 57 4.15 6.03 -18.62
CA LYS A 57 5.58 6.26 -18.42
C LYS A 57 5.81 7.77 -18.24
N ILE A 58 6.38 8.18 -17.09
CA ILE A 58 6.62 9.60 -16.75
C ILE A 58 8.06 10.01 -17.09
N THR A 59 9.01 9.11 -16.83
CA THR A 59 10.43 9.18 -17.22
C THR A 59 10.92 7.78 -17.54
N ASP A 60 12.18 7.61 -17.90
CA ASP A 60 12.79 6.27 -18.03
C ASP A 60 12.86 5.49 -16.71
N THR A 61 12.74 6.19 -15.58
CA THR A 61 12.89 5.61 -14.24
C THR A 61 11.61 5.61 -13.43
N ILE A 62 10.54 6.26 -13.89
CA ILE A 62 9.28 6.44 -13.15
C ILE A 62 8.08 6.15 -14.04
N TYR A 63 7.19 5.32 -13.53
CA TYR A 63 5.85 5.09 -14.05
C TYR A 63 4.82 5.71 -13.10
N ALA A 64 3.63 6.00 -13.61
CA ALA A 64 2.50 6.43 -12.80
C ALA A 64 1.28 5.55 -13.08
N GLU A 65 0.68 5.01 -12.02
CA GLU A 65 -0.59 4.30 -12.07
C GLU A 65 -1.72 5.24 -11.61
N SER A 66 -2.89 5.19 -12.25
CA SER A 66 -4.05 5.97 -11.79
C SER A 66 -4.43 5.58 -10.36
N TYR A 67 -4.43 6.56 -9.46
CA TYR A 67 -4.65 6.35 -8.03
C TYR A 67 -5.54 7.45 -7.46
N LYS A 68 -6.82 7.13 -7.23
CA LYS A 68 -7.78 8.07 -6.64
C LYS A 68 -7.87 7.85 -5.13
N LEU A 69 -7.11 8.65 -4.37
CA LEU A 69 -7.21 8.69 -2.92
C LEU A 69 -8.42 9.52 -2.49
N LYS A 70 -9.62 8.98 -2.69
CA LYS A 70 -10.87 9.61 -2.21
C LYS A 70 -11.04 9.49 -0.69
N ARG A 71 -10.42 8.46 -0.11
CA ARG A 71 -10.50 8.03 1.28
C ARG A 71 -9.12 7.54 1.69
N ILE A 72 -8.76 7.71 2.95
CA ILE A 72 -7.45 7.28 3.44
C ILE A 72 -7.43 5.76 3.52
N ARG A 73 -6.30 5.19 3.12
CA ARG A 73 -6.05 3.75 3.18
C ARG A 73 -4.93 3.47 4.17
N PRO A 74 -5.04 2.43 5.02
CA PRO A 74 -3.96 2.06 5.94
C PRO A 74 -2.62 1.86 5.22
N SER A 75 -2.63 1.22 4.05
CA SER A 75 -1.43 1.01 3.22
C SER A 75 -0.75 2.29 2.73
N SER A 76 -1.42 3.44 2.78
CA SER A 76 -0.85 4.73 2.39
C SER A 76 0.16 5.27 3.41
N ILE A 77 0.22 4.72 4.62
CA ILE A 77 1.20 5.13 5.64
C ILE A 77 2.63 4.95 5.13
N ILE A 78 2.88 3.90 4.34
CA ILE A 78 4.18 3.64 3.68
C ILE A 78 4.62 4.81 2.80
N ASP A 79 3.69 5.43 2.05
CA ASP A 79 4.01 6.60 1.23
C ASP A 79 4.26 7.85 2.06
N TYR A 80 3.47 8.02 3.13
CA TYR A 80 3.57 9.13 4.04
C TYR A 80 4.92 9.12 4.78
N GLU A 81 5.27 7.98 5.38
CA GLU A 81 6.56 7.75 6.06
C GLU A 81 7.74 7.88 5.10
N TYR A 82 7.59 7.43 3.84
CA TYR A 82 8.63 7.65 2.85
C TYR A 82 8.88 9.14 2.59
N CYS A 83 7.82 9.92 2.35
CA CYS A 83 7.89 11.38 2.23
C CYS A 83 6.48 11.99 2.19
N PRO A 84 6.08 12.81 3.17
CA PRO A 84 4.76 13.46 3.20
C PRO A 84 4.48 14.31 1.95
N ARG A 85 5.51 14.95 1.38
CA ARG A 85 5.41 15.72 0.13
C ARG A 85 5.08 14.84 -1.07
N LEU A 86 5.67 13.65 -1.17
CA LEU A 86 5.36 12.70 -2.24
C LEU A 86 3.94 12.16 -2.06
N PHE A 87 3.57 11.78 -0.84
CA PHE A 87 2.21 11.34 -0.50
C PHE A 87 1.15 12.38 -0.91
N TRP A 88 1.37 13.65 -0.52
CA TRP A 88 0.54 14.78 -0.91
C TRP A 88 0.42 14.93 -2.42
N LEU A 89 1.56 14.88 -3.11
CA LEU A 89 1.62 15.03 -4.56
C LEU A 89 0.84 13.94 -5.29
N GLN A 90 1.01 12.68 -4.87
CA GLN A 90 0.31 11.53 -5.45
C GLN A 90 -1.21 11.70 -5.36
N ALA A 91 -1.70 12.18 -4.21
CA ALA A 91 -3.11 12.45 -4.03
C ALA A 91 -3.61 13.60 -4.92
N ARG A 92 -2.83 14.69 -5.05
CA ARG A 92 -3.18 15.86 -5.89
C ARG A 92 -3.23 15.53 -7.37
N GLU A 93 -2.28 14.74 -7.87
CA GLU A 93 -2.22 14.34 -9.28
C GLU A 93 -3.16 13.14 -9.59
N GLY A 94 -3.68 12.48 -8.56
CA GLY A 94 -4.49 11.26 -8.72
C GLY A 94 -3.67 10.10 -9.29
N LYS A 95 -2.41 10.00 -8.88
CA LYS A 95 -1.40 9.10 -9.45
C LYS A 95 -0.52 8.50 -8.35
N LYS A 96 -0.21 7.21 -8.47
CA LYS A 96 0.80 6.52 -7.67
C LYS A 96 2.07 6.43 -8.50
N PHE A 97 3.16 7.03 -8.04
CA PHE A 97 4.44 6.98 -8.74
C PHE A 97 5.21 5.73 -8.33
N VAL A 98 5.77 5.03 -9.30
CA VAL A 98 6.48 3.76 -9.11
C VAL A 98 7.81 3.83 -9.83
N LEU A 99 8.90 3.48 -9.13
CA LEU A 99 10.21 3.39 -9.76
C LEU A 99 10.30 2.16 -10.66
N ALA A 100 10.82 2.33 -11.87
CA ALA A 100 11.02 1.25 -12.84
C ALA A 100 11.76 0.04 -12.23
N ARG A 101 12.86 0.31 -11.50
CA ARG A 101 13.66 -0.72 -10.82
C ARG A 101 12.92 -1.50 -9.72
N MET A 102 11.78 -0.99 -9.25
CA MET A 102 10.98 -1.63 -8.20
C MET A 102 9.87 -2.50 -8.80
N ILE A 103 9.57 -2.39 -10.09
CA ILE A 103 8.46 -3.11 -10.73
C ILE A 103 8.58 -4.61 -10.52
N ARG A 104 9.78 -5.18 -10.77
CA ARG A 104 9.99 -6.61 -10.55
C ARG A 104 9.65 -7.04 -9.13
N LYS A 105 10.18 -6.34 -8.13
CA LYS A 105 9.90 -6.61 -6.71
C LYS A 105 8.42 -6.45 -6.36
N ILE A 106 7.74 -5.45 -6.93
CA ILE A 106 6.30 -5.24 -6.72
C ILE A 106 5.49 -6.40 -7.27
N ILE A 107 5.83 -6.90 -8.47
CA ILE A 107 5.13 -8.02 -9.09
C ILE A 107 5.43 -9.34 -8.38
N GLU A 108 6.70 -9.62 -8.07
CA GLU A 108 7.09 -10.77 -7.23
C GLU A 108 6.32 -10.75 -5.91
N GLY A 109 6.31 -9.58 -5.25
CA GLY A 109 5.60 -9.39 -3.99
C GLY A 109 4.10 -9.65 -4.11
N ARG A 110 3.46 -9.13 -5.16
CA ARG A 110 2.03 -9.35 -5.45
C ARG A 110 1.72 -10.82 -5.70
N LEU A 111 2.54 -11.52 -6.48
CA LEU A 111 2.31 -12.94 -6.79
C LEU A 111 2.44 -13.82 -5.56
N LEU A 112 3.49 -13.60 -4.74
CA LEU A 112 3.68 -14.32 -3.49
C LEU A 112 2.53 -14.08 -2.51
N HIS A 113 2.07 -12.83 -2.43
CA HIS A 113 0.92 -12.43 -1.62
C HIS A 113 -0.36 -13.15 -2.07
N GLU A 114 -0.70 -13.09 -3.35
CA GLU A 114 -1.87 -13.79 -3.91
C GLU A 114 -1.82 -15.30 -3.71
N TRP A 115 -0.64 -15.93 -3.82
CA TRP A 115 -0.49 -17.37 -3.62
C TRP A 115 -0.68 -17.75 -2.15
N TYR A 116 -0.12 -16.97 -1.24
CA TYR A 116 -0.25 -17.19 0.19
C TYR A 116 -1.70 -17.03 0.66
N GLU A 117 -2.38 -15.97 0.22
CA GLU A 117 -3.80 -15.77 0.50
C GLU A 117 -4.66 -16.95 0.01
N ARG A 118 -4.46 -17.37 -1.25
CA ARG A 118 -5.21 -18.52 -1.81
C ARG A 118 -4.92 -19.84 -1.12
N ALA A 119 -3.72 -20.00 -0.58
CA ALA A 119 -3.35 -21.19 0.18
C ALA A 119 -4.13 -21.24 1.49
N LEU A 120 -4.08 -20.17 2.29
CA LEU A 120 -4.72 -20.14 3.61
C LEU A 120 -6.24 -19.97 3.55
N ALA A 121 -6.79 -19.29 2.54
CA ALA A 121 -8.25 -19.11 2.39
C ALA A 121 -9.05 -20.41 2.15
N LYS A 122 -8.37 -21.56 2.05
CA LYS A 122 -9.01 -22.89 1.99
C LYS A 122 -9.39 -23.41 3.38
N MET A 123 -8.86 -22.81 4.44
CA MET A 123 -9.17 -23.17 5.82
C MET A 123 -10.47 -22.48 6.27
N ASP A 124 -11.32 -23.18 7.02
CA ASP A 124 -12.65 -22.70 7.41
C ASP A 124 -12.62 -21.48 8.35
N ASP A 125 -11.51 -21.31 9.07
CA ASP A 125 -11.27 -20.25 10.05
C ASP A 125 -10.47 -19.06 9.47
N VAL A 126 -10.36 -18.96 8.14
CA VAL A 126 -9.61 -17.89 7.46
C VAL A 126 -10.49 -17.14 6.46
N ILE A 127 -10.51 -15.81 6.56
CA ILE A 127 -11.18 -14.91 5.61
C ILE A 127 -10.12 -14.12 4.85
N ALA A 128 -10.05 -14.27 3.53
CA ALA A 128 -9.20 -13.42 2.68
C ALA A 128 -9.90 -12.14 2.23
N GLU A 129 -9.11 -11.10 1.98
CA GLU A 129 -9.56 -9.79 1.48
C GLU A 129 -10.69 -9.16 2.33
N TYR A 130 -10.54 -9.18 3.66
CA TYR A 130 -11.55 -8.66 4.58
C TYR A 130 -11.63 -7.14 4.53
N ARG A 131 -12.78 -6.61 4.07
CA ARG A 131 -12.97 -5.16 3.94
C ARG A 131 -13.34 -4.53 5.27
N VAL A 132 -12.66 -3.42 5.57
CA VAL A 132 -12.86 -2.68 6.81
C VAL A 132 -13.05 -1.19 6.53
N GLU A 133 -13.86 -0.54 7.37
CA GLU A 133 -14.21 0.87 7.21
C GLU A 133 -14.49 1.53 8.57
N LYS A 134 -13.91 2.72 8.80
CA LYS A 134 -14.20 3.58 9.96
C LYS A 134 -14.07 5.05 9.57
N GLY A 135 -15.18 5.77 9.51
CA GLY A 135 -15.19 7.18 9.11
C GLY A 135 -14.75 7.34 7.65
N ASP A 136 -13.64 8.02 7.37
CA ASP A 136 -13.07 8.16 6.02
C ASP A 136 -11.93 7.15 5.73
N LEU A 137 -11.65 6.23 6.66
CA LEU A 137 -10.66 5.16 6.50
C LEU A 137 -11.29 3.94 5.88
N VAL A 138 -10.66 3.43 4.82
CA VAL A 138 -11.05 2.18 4.16
C VAL A 138 -9.83 1.35 3.84
N GLY A 139 -9.93 0.05 4.03
CA GLY A 139 -8.88 -0.85 3.63
C GLY A 139 -9.38 -2.27 3.44
N THR A 140 -8.42 -3.13 3.15
CA THR A 140 -8.65 -4.55 2.94
C THR A 140 -7.53 -5.24 3.67
N VAL A 141 -7.88 -5.93 4.74
CA VAL A 141 -6.95 -6.78 5.48
C VAL A 141 -6.72 -8.00 4.60
N ASP A 142 -5.45 -8.38 4.42
CA ASP A 142 -5.07 -9.48 3.55
C ASP A 142 -5.76 -10.77 3.97
N LEU A 143 -5.61 -11.14 5.25
CA LEU A 143 -6.27 -12.27 5.87
C LEU A 143 -6.81 -11.90 7.25
N VAL A 144 -7.88 -12.57 7.68
CA VAL A 144 -8.40 -12.51 9.05
C VAL A 144 -8.60 -13.94 9.54
N LEU A 145 -7.99 -14.28 10.67
CA LEU A 145 -8.21 -15.54 11.36
C LEU A 145 -9.40 -15.43 12.31
N ILE A 146 -10.24 -16.46 12.37
CA ILE A 146 -11.34 -16.59 13.33
C ILE A 146 -10.85 -17.45 14.49
N ARG A 147 -10.68 -16.86 15.68
CA ARG A 147 -10.10 -17.50 16.86
C ARG A 147 -10.99 -17.30 18.08
N ASN A 148 -11.48 -18.38 18.69
CA ASN A 148 -12.34 -18.30 19.87
C ASN A 148 -13.53 -17.33 19.71
N GLY A 149 -14.09 -17.23 18.50
CA GLY A 149 -15.16 -16.29 18.14
C GLY A 149 -14.72 -14.83 17.91
N GLY A 150 -13.43 -14.51 18.04
CA GLY A 150 -12.83 -13.22 17.71
C GLY A 150 -12.17 -13.21 16.33
N LEU A 151 -11.90 -12.01 15.82
CA LEU A 151 -11.19 -11.78 14.57
C LEU A 151 -9.75 -11.35 14.86
N VAL A 152 -8.77 -11.90 14.12
CA VAL A 152 -7.36 -11.54 14.24
C VAL A 152 -6.83 -11.15 12.86
N PRO A 153 -6.50 -9.88 12.59
CA PRO A 153 -5.99 -9.46 11.30
C PRO A 153 -4.58 -9.97 11.06
N VAL A 154 -4.30 -10.33 9.81
CA VAL A 154 -3.00 -10.76 9.34
C VAL A 154 -2.62 -9.92 8.12
N GLU A 155 -1.46 -9.27 8.18
CA GLU A 155 -0.87 -8.51 7.08
C GLU A 155 0.33 -9.26 6.53
N ILE A 156 0.45 -9.34 5.21
CA ILE A 156 1.49 -10.10 4.53
C ILE A 156 2.50 -9.15 3.87
N LYS A 157 3.79 -9.33 4.16
CA LYS A 157 4.88 -8.51 3.63
C LYS A 157 5.97 -9.35 3.00
N THR A 158 6.34 -8.96 1.78
CA THR A 158 7.38 -9.65 0.98
C THR A 158 8.74 -8.98 1.04
N GLY A 159 8.87 -7.86 1.75
CA GLY A 159 10.14 -7.19 2.03
C GLY A 159 10.13 -6.51 3.39
N GLU A 160 11.31 -6.23 3.93
CA GLU A 160 11.47 -5.82 5.34
C GLU A 160 11.87 -4.35 5.52
N MET A 161 12.17 -3.63 4.44
CA MET A 161 12.81 -2.30 4.52
C MET A 161 11.97 -1.21 5.21
N LEU A 162 10.75 -1.50 5.65
CA LEU A 162 9.80 -0.58 6.28
C LEU A 162 8.97 -1.27 7.38
N GLU A 163 9.60 -2.13 8.18
CA GLU A 163 8.92 -2.90 9.22
C GLU A 163 8.04 -2.05 10.15
N GLU A 164 8.53 -0.88 10.59
CA GLU A 164 7.74 0.04 11.42
C GLU A 164 6.45 0.49 10.72
N ALA A 165 6.52 0.89 9.44
CA ALA A 165 5.33 1.27 8.68
C ALA A 165 4.39 0.08 8.41
N HIS A 166 4.92 -1.14 8.35
CA HIS A 166 4.12 -2.36 8.24
C HIS A 166 3.38 -2.67 9.55
N ILE A 167 4.06 -2.54 10.69
CA ILE A 167 3.48 -2.64 12.03
C ILE A 167 2.35 -1.61 12.16
N GLU A 168 2.61 -0.36 11.79
CA GLU A 168 1.62 0.71 11.87
C GLU A 168 0.42 0.47 10.95
N GLN A 169 0.63 -0.03 9.73
CA GLN A 169 -0.46 -0.43 8.85
C GLN A 169 -1.37 -1.48 9.52
N LEU A 170 -0.79 -2.51 10.14
CA LEU A 170 -1.53 -3.55 10.85
C LEU A 170 -2.23 -2.98 12.09
N GLN A 171 -1.57 -2.10 12.85
CA GLN A 171 -2.17 -1.41 14.01
C GLN A 171 -3.37 -0.55 13.60
N ILE A 172 -3.32 0.12 12.45
CA ILE A 172 -4.49 0.84 11.94
C ILE A 172 -5.65 -0.12 11.66
N TYR A 173 -5.39 -1.31 11.09
CA TYR A 173 -6.43 -2.32 10.92
C TYR A 173 -7.01 -2.79 12.25
N MET A 174 -6.16 -3.01 13.25
CA MET A 174 -6.59 -3.39 14.59
C MET A 174 -7.51 -2.33 15.22
N GLU A 175 -7.18 -1.04 15.08
CA GLU A 175 -8.02 0.07 15.54
C GLU A 175 -9.35 0.21 14.79
N ILE A 176 -9.40 -0.19 13.52
CA ILE A 176 -10.65 -0.21 12.75
C ILE A 176 -11.53 -1.39 13.18
N MET A 177 -10.92 -2.54 13.45
CA MET A 177 -11.61 -3.80 13.80
C MET A 177 -11.91 -3.93 15.30
N ASP A 178 -11.39 -3.03 16.14
CA ASP A 178 -11.49 -3.08 17.61
C ASP A 178 -10.89 -4.37 18.20
N VAL A 179 -9.71 -4.74 17.72
CA VAL A 179 -8.97 -5.95 18.16
C VAL A 179 -7.62 -5.56 18.78
N LYS A 180 -7.09 -6.41 19.68
CA LYS A 180 -5.89 -6.08 20.46
C LYS A 180 -4.58 -6.62 19.90
N GLN A 181 -4.66 -7.56 18.97
CA GLN A 181 -3.50 -8.29 18.46
C GLN A 181 -3.73 -8.65 17.00
N GLY A 182 -2.64 -8.73 16.24
CA GLY A 182 -2.61 -9.20 14.85
C GLY A 182 -1.26 -9.82 14.51
N TYR A 183 -1.17 -10.40 13.32
CA TYR A 183 0.06 -11.01 12.82
C TYR A 183 0.61 -10.30 11.60
N LEU A 184 1.92 -10.09 11.59
CA LEU A 184 2.66 -9.58 10.44
C LEU A 184 3.53 -10.70 9.87
N VAL A 185 3.15 -11.21 8.71
CA VAL A 185 3.80 -12.35 8.07
C VAL A 185 4.87 -11.84 7.10
N TYR A 186 6.11 -12.26 7.35
CA TYR A 186 7.24 -12.08 6.45
C TYR A 186 7.60 -13.39 5.77
N ARG A 187 8.67 -13.35 4.94
CA ARG A 187 9.16 -14.50 4.19
C ARG A 187 9.53 -15.68 5.10
N ASP A 188 10.29 -15.42 6.14
CA ASP A 188 10.94 -16.42 7.00
C ASP A 188 10.51 -16.33 8.46
N ARG A 189 9.62 -15.41 8.80
CA ARG A 189 9.16 -15.19 10.17
C ARG A 189 7.76 -14.60 10.22
N VAL A 190 7.15 -14.68 11.40
CA VAL A 190 5.88 -14.01 11.73
C VAL A 190 6.08 -13.22 13.01
N LEU A 191 5.60 -11.98 13.02
CA LEU A 191 5.59 -11.13 14.22
C LEU A 191 4.17 -11.07 14.77
N SER A 192 4.04 -11.28 16.08
CA SER A 192 2.84 -10.88 16.82
C SER A 192 2.94 -9.39 17.13
N VAL A 193 1.89 -8.63 16.79
CA VAL A 193 1.84 -7.18 16.98
C VAL A 193 0.67 -6.83 17.88
N ASP A 194 0.94 -6.05 18.93
CA ASP A 194 -0.10 -5.51 19.79
C ASP A 194 -0.69 -4.21 19.21
N ALA A 195 -1.96 -3.98 19.52
CA ALA A 195 -2.64 -2.73 19.19
C ALA A 195 -1.93 -1.52 19.83
N ASN A 196 -1.83 -0.45 19.06
CA ASN A 196 -1.30 0.82 19.53
C ASN A 196 -2.23 1.95 19.07
N PRO A 197 -3.14 2.43 19.94
CA PRO A 197 -4.07 3.51 19.59
C PRO A 197 -3.38 4.80 19.14
N ALA A 198 -2.11 5.01 19.52
CA ALA A 198 -1.35 6.19 19.11
C ALA A 198 -1.16 6.25 17.59
N VAL A 199 -1.24 5.14 16.84
CA VAL A 199 -1.12 5.14 15.38
C VAL A 199 -2.18 6.01 14.70
N MET A 200 -3.31 6.25 15.36
CA MET A 200 -4.38 7.10 14.85
C MET A 200 -3.99 8.58 14.76
N SER A 201 -2.97 9.03 15.50
CA SER A 201 -2.44 10.39 15.35
C SER A 201 -1.78 10.58 13.98
N LYS A 202 -1.01 9.58 13.49
CA LYS A 202 -0.41 9.59 12.15
C LYS A 202 -1.46 9.66 11.05
N ILE A 203 -2.57 8.94 11.22
CA ILE A 203 -3.70 9.05 10.29
C ILE A 203 -4.25 10.47 10.25
N GLU A 204 -4.33 11.16 11.37
CA GLU A 204 -4.78 12.56 11.39
C GLU A 204 -3.77 13.50 10.71
N GLU A 205 -2.48 13.29 10.91
CA GLU A 205 -1.45 14.05 10.17
C GLU A 205 -1.52 13.80 8.66
N MET A 206 -1.78 12.56 8.24
CA MET A 206 -2.03 12.23 6.84
C MET A 206 -3.27 12.96 6.32
N ARG A 207 -4.37 13.04 7.07
CA ARG A 207 -5.56 13.84 6.70
C ARG A 207 -5.22 15.30 6.51
N GLN A 208 -4.51 15.89 7.46
CA GLN A 208 -4.10 17.30 7.42
C GLN A 208 -3.20 17.57 6.21
N THR A 209 -2.25 16.67 5.95
CA THR A 209 -1.39 16.71 4.77
C THR A 209 -2.25 16.77 3.51
N LEU A 210 -3.16 15.82 3.30
CA LEU A 210 -4.02 15.78 2.10
C LEU A 210 -4.90 17.03 1.94
N LYS A 211 -5.39 17.61 3.04
CA LYS A 211 -6.19 18.83 3.04
C LYS A 211 -5.36 20.09 2.75
N SER A 212 -4.06 20.07 3.03
CA SER A 212 -3.18 21.23 2.86
C SER A 212 -3.22 21.77 1.42
N PRO A 213 -3.47 23.08 1.23
CA PRO A 213 -3.44 23.70 -0.10
C PRO A 213 -2.01 23.80 -0.66
N THR A 214 -1.00 23.78 0.21
CA THR A 214 0.42 23.84 -0.13
C THR A 214 1.11 22.50 0.16
N PRO A 215 2.18 22.17 -0.59
CA PRO A 215 2.95 20.96 -0.34
C PRO A 215 3.59 21.00 1.06
N PRO A 216 3.56 19.91 1.83
CA PRO A 216 4.28 19.86 3.10
C PRO A 216 5.80 19.91 2.89
N PRO A 217 6.58 20.14 3.96
CA PRO A 217 8.03 19.98 3.95
C PRO A 217 8.43 18.59 3.44
N ALA A 218 9.59 18.50 2.78
CA ALA A 218 10.15 17.21 2.43
C ALA A 218 10.81 16.62 3.67
N ALA A 219 10.52 15.35 3.96
CA ALA A 219 11.18 14.61 5.05
C ALA A 219 12.57 14.06 4.65
N ARG A 220 13.02 14.29 3.41
CA ARG A 220 14.26 13.71 2.86
C ARG A 220 15.03 14.71 2.02
N ASP A 221 16.32 14.45 1.84
CA ASP A 221 17.17 15.17 0.89
C ASP A 221 16.62 15.02 -0.54
N CYS A 222 15.97 16.09 -1.01
CA CYS A 222 15.33 16.12 -2.32
C CYS A 222 16.34 16.03 -3.46
N MET A 223 17.63 16.37 -3.25
CA MET A 223 18.64 16.29 -4.30
C MET A 223 18.96 14.84 -4.68
N ARG A 224 18.86 13.93 -3.70
CA ARG A 224 19.10 12.48 -3.84
C ARG A 224 17.83 11.66 -4.01
N CYS A 225 16.66 12.32 -4.01
CA CYS A 225 15.38 11.63 -4.12
C CYS A 225 15.15 11.11 -5.54
N TRP A 226 14.77 9.84 -5.65
CA TRP A 226 14.40 9.22 -6.93
C TRP A 226 13.21 9.89 -7.62
N TYR A 227 12.37 10.60 -6.87
CA TYR A 227 11.19 11.30 -7.39
C TYR A 227 11.41 12.81 -7.58
N LYS A 228 12.65 13.30 -7.48
CA LYS A 228 12.95 14.75 -7.50
C LYS A 228 12.37 15.49 -8.70
N ASP A 229 12.47 14.92 -9.90
CA ASP A 229 12.04 15.57 -11.14
C ASP A 229 10.52 15.59 -11.27
N VAL A 230 9.84 14.59 -10.70
CA VAL A 230 8.37 14.54 -10.65
C VAL A 230 7.85 15.56 -9.63
N CYS A 231 8.46 15.59 -8.45
CA CYS A 231 8.12 16.59 -7.43
C CYS A 231 8.37 18.01 -7.96
N ALA A 232 9.54 18.32 -8.51
CA ALA A 232 9.87 19.66 -9.00
C ALA A 232 8.90 20.15 -10.09
N ARG A 233 8.59 19.30 -11.08
CA ARG A 233 7.62 19.65 -12.14
C ARG A 233 6.24 19.94 -11.59
N ALA A 234 5.76 19.13 -10.65
CA ALA A 234 4.46 19.35 -10.05
C ALA A 234 4.40 20.59 -9.17
N MET A 235 5.47 20.91 -8.42
CA MET A 235 5.55 22.14 -7.66
C MET A 235 5.50 23.37 -8.58
N ALA A 236 6.23 23.34 -9.70
CA ALA A 236 6.22 24.44 -10.68
C ALA A 236 4.82 24.69 -11.27
N LYS A 237 4.07 23.62 -11.59
CA LYS A 237 2.69 23.71 -12.10
C LYS A 237 1.75 24.37 -11.10
N GLN A 238 1.95 24.14 -9.80
CA GLN A 238 1.15 24.74 -8.75
C GLN A 238 1.43 26.23 -8.57
N THR A 239 2.70 26.63 -8.62
CA THR A 239 3.08 28.06 -8.59
C THR A 239 2.47 28.81 -9.79
N ALA A 240 2.49 28.21 -10.98
CA ALA A 240 1.86 28.81 -12.16
C ALA A 240 0.32 28.93 -12.01
N THR A 241 -0.32 27.92 -11.43
CA THR A 241 -1.78 27.91 -11.21
C THR A 241 -2.20 28.89 -10.12
N SER A 242 -1.40 29.08 -9.07
CA SER A 242 -1.68 30.06 -8.01
C SER A 242 -1.53 31.50 -8.52
N LEU A 243 -0.49 31.77 -9.33
CA LEU A 243 -0.28 33.08 -9.94
C LEU A 243 -1.40 33.47 -10.91
N ALA A 244 -1.95 32.50 -11.67
CA ALA A 244 -3.07 32.73 -12.57
C ALA A 244 -4.41 33.00 -11.85
N ARG A 245 -4.52 32.71 -10.55
CA ARG A 245 -5.72 32.91 -9.73
C ARG A 245 -5.67 34.16 -8.85
N THR A 246 -4.56 34.88 -8.83
CA THR A 246 -4.48 36.18 -8.15
C THR A 246 -5.17 37.22 -9.04
N PRO A 247 -6.32 37.78 -8.66
CA PRO A 247 -6.90 38.87 -9.43
C PRO A 247 -5.90 40.03 -9.43
N ILE A 248 -5.49 40.44 -10.63
CA ILE A 248 -4.74 41.69 -10.79
C ILE A 248 -5.70 42.78 -10.32
N LEU A 249 -5.48 43.28 -9.10
CA LEU A 249 -6.08 44.53 -8.66
C LEU A 249 -5.49 45.62 -9.55
N LEU A 250 -6.14 45.86 -10.69
CA LEU A 250 -5.89 47.02 -11.52
C LEU A 250 -6.23 48.24 -10.66
N PHE A 251 -5.19 48.88 -10.14
CA PHE A 251 -5.29 50.19 -9.53
C PHE A 251 -5.81 51.16 -10.58
N SER A 252 -7.12 51.39 -10.56
CA SER A 252 -7.74 52.54 -11.21
C SER A 252 -7.14 53.79 -10.58
N ARG A 253 -6.24 54.47 -11.29
CA ARG A 253 -5.78 55.80 -10.90
C ARG A 253 -6.98 56.76 -10.99
N PRO A 254 -7.28 57.53 -9.93
CA PRO A 254 -8.28 58.59 -10.04
C PRO A 254 -7.72 59.72 -10.92
N LEU A 255 -8.60 60.26 -11.77
CA LEU A 255 -8.39 61.44 -12.61
C LEU A 255 -8.29 62.72 -11.79
#